data_AF-A0A418XF92-F1
#
_entry.id   AF-A0A418XF92-F1
#
_cell.length_a   1.000
_cell.length_b   1.000
_cell.length_c   1.000
_cell.angle_alpha   90.00
_cell.angle_beta   90.00
_cell.angle_gamma   90.00
#
_symmetry.space_group_name_H-M   'P 1'
#
loop_
_entity.id
_entity.type
_entity.pdbx_description
1 polymer ?
#
loop_
_entity_poly.entity_id
_entity_poly.type
_entity_poly.pdbx_seq_one_letter_code
_entity_poly.pdbx_strand_id
1 'polypeptide(L)' 'MPKLIPGLHDIATGFGFIRSCWTLTAWACSSCHDEIDRRTRHIDADSASLAHLEGVIRTQAVLLKEGKLAA' A
#
# COMPACT_ATOMS: atom_id res chain seq x y z
N MET A 1 -0.58 -20.94 22.75
CA MET A 1 -1.51 -20.02 22.05
C MET A 1 -1.18 -18.60 22.52
N PRO A 2 -0.42 -17.80 21.76
CA PRO A 2 -0.04 -16.46 22.19
C PRO A 2 -1.28 -15.57 22.16
N LYS A 3 -1.46 -14.81 23.24
CA LYS A 3 -2.62 -13.97 23.49
C LYS A 3 -2.57 -12.76 22.56
N LEU A 4 -3.61 -12.57 21.74
CA LEU A 4 -3.87 -11.31 21.06
C LEU A 4 -4.04 -10.20 22.11
N ILE A 5 -3.36 -9.08 21.88
CA ILE A 5 -3.47 -7.85 22.65
C ILE A 5 -4.87 -7.25 22.35
N PRO A 6 -5.71 -6.95 23.35
CA PRO A 6 -7.01 -6.33 23.09
C PRO A 6 -6.78 -4.87 22.65
N GLY A 7 -7.24 -4.50 21.45
CA GLY A 7 -7.19 -3.11 20.96
C GLY A 7 -6.92 -2.91 19.46
N LEU A 8 -6.61 -3.96 18.68
CA LEU A 8 -6.40 -3.84 17.22
C LEU A 8 -7.70 -3.84 16.39
N HIS A 9 -8.86 -3.96 17.05
CA HIS A 9 -10.15 -4.20 16.41
C HIS A 9 -10.84 -2.87 16.03
N ASP A 10 -10.41 -1.76 16.62
CA ASP A 10 -11.12 -0.48 16.53
C ASP A 10 -10.66 0.42 15.36
N ILE A 11 -9.64 0.02 14.61
CA ILE A 11 -9.26 0.67 13.34
C ILE A 11 -10.04 0.08 12.15
N ALA A 12 -10.67 -1.10 12.32
CA ALA A 12 -11.22 -1.88 11.21
C ALA A 12 -12.70 -1.57 10.86
N THR A 13 -13.39 -0.67 11.57
CA THR A 13 -14.85 -0.49 11.43
C THR A 13 -15.31 0.95 11.27
N GLY A 14 -14.43 1.86 10.83
CA GLY A 14 -14.67 3.30 10.88
C GLY A 14 -14.87 4.07 9.56
N PHE A 15 -14.68 3.48 8.38
CA PHE A 15 -14.97 4.15 7.09
C PHE A 15 -15.46 3.10 6.08
N GLY A 16 -16.61 3.39 5.45
CA GLY A 16 -17.36 2.44 4.65
C GLY A 16 -16.58 1.71 3.55
N PHE A 17 -16.82 0.40 3.46
CA PHE A 17 -16.84 -0.42 2.25
C PHE A 17 -15.80 -0.16 1.14
N ILE A 18 -14.55 0.11 1.50
CA ILE A 18 -13.38 -0.15 0.64
C ILE A 18 -12.41 -0.99 1.48
N ARG A 19 -12.45 -2.32 1.32
CA ARG A 19 -11.43 -3.24 1.87
C ARG A 19 -10.13 -3.10 1.08
N SER A 20 -9.59 -1.88 0.93
CA SER A 20 -8.24 -1.74 0.40
C SER A 20 -7.29 -2.29 1.45
N CYS A 21 -6.65 -3.42 1.14
CA CYS A 21 -5.57 -3.94 1.94
C CYS A 21 -4.49 -2.85 1.99
N TRP A 22 -4.32 -2.16 3.12
CA TRP A 22 -3.42 -0.99 3.21
C TRP A 22 -1.98 -1.35 2.80
N THR A 23 -1.61 -2.63 2.88
CA THR A 23 -0.31 -3.18 2.50
C THR A 23 -0.09 -3.23 0.98
N LEU A 24 -1.11 -2.95 0.16
CA LEU A 24 -0.99 -2.87 -1.29
C LEU A 24 -0.74 -1.44 -1.78
N THR A 25 -0.17 -0.59 -0.94
CA THR A 25 0.14 0.81 -1.26
C THR A 25 1.63 1.01 -1.47
N ALA A 26 1.96 1.94 -2.38
CA ALA A 26 3.33 2.33 -2.69
C ALA A 26 3.56 3.80 -2.31
N TRP A 27 4.70 4.11 -1.70
CA TRP A 27 5.17 5.49 -1.62
C TRP A 27 5.63 5.96 -3.00
N ALA A 28 5.06 7.09 -3.45
CA ALA A 28 5.35 7.69 -4.74
C ALA A 28 5.33 9.21 -4.65
N CYS A 29 6.08 9.90 -5.53
CA CYS A 29 5.92 11.34 -5.71
C CYS A 29 4.60 11.64 -6.44
N SER A 30 4.17 12.91 -6.43
CA SER A 30 2.91 13.33 -7.07
C SER A 30 2.82 12.93 -8.54
N SER A 31 3.88 13.15 -9.32
CA SER A 31 3.90 12.80 -10.76
C SER A 31 3.77 11.31 -11.00
N CYS A 32 4.46 10.48 -10.20
CA CYS A 32 4.34 9.03 -10.32
C CYS A 32 2.95 8.55 -9.88
N HIS A 33 2.36 9.19 -8.86
CA HIS A 33 1.00 8.91 -8.41
C HIS A 33 -0.03 9.22 -9.51
N ASP A 34 0.13 10.33 -10.24
CA ASP A 34 -0.72 10.67 -11.38
C ASP A 34 -0.61 9.66 -12.52
N GLU A 35 0.60 9.15 -12.77
CA GLU A 35 0.85 8.19 -13.84
C GLU A 35 0.28 6.80 -13.53
N ILE A 36 0.47 6.27 -12.31
CA ILE A 36 -0.05 4.94 -11.93
C ILE A 36 -1.58 4.93 -11.88
N ASP A 37 -2.19 6.05 -11.47
CA ASP A 37 -3.65 6.21 -11.45
C ASP A 37 -4.24 6.45 -12.85
N ARG A 38 -3.38 6.51 -13.87
CA ARG A 38 -3.74 6.78 -15.26
C ARG A 38 -4.43 8.14 -15.45
N ARG A 39 -4.14 9.12 -14.57
CA ARG A 39 -4.47 10.53 -14.78
C ARG A 39 -3.61 11.12 -15.89
N THR A 40 -2.33 10.72 -15.92
CA THR A 40 -1.42 10.93 -17.05
C THR A 40 -1.13 9.59 -17.76
N ARG A 41 -0.64 9.65 -19.00
CA ARG A 41 -0.35 8.46 -19.84
C ARG A 41 0.97 8.65 -20.59
N HIS A 42 2.03 8.94 -19.84
CA HIS A 42 3.39 9.08 -20.39
C HIS A 42 4.02 7.73 -20.71
N ILE A 43 3.66 6.69 -19.96
CA ILE A 43 4.09 5.30 -20.19
C ILE A 43 2.89 4.40 -20.46
N ASP A 44 3.16 3.20 -21.00
CA ASP A 44 2.14 2.20 -21.20
C ASP A 44 1.58 1.68 -19.86
N ALA A 45 0.38 1.12 -19.90
CA ALA A 45 -0.34 0.71 -18.70
C ALA A 45 0.34 -0.47 -17.98
N ASP A 46 1.02 -1.35 -18.71
CA ASP A 46 1.67 -2.51 -18.13
C ASP A 46 2.94 -2.09 -17.38
N SER A 47 3.74 -1.20 -17.99
CA SER A 47 4.89 -0.57 -17.33
C SER A 47 4.49 0.22 -16.09
N ALA A 48 3.38 0.99 -16.16
CA ALA A 48 2.86 1.72 -15.00
C ALA A 48 2.44 0.77 -13.87
N SER A 49 1.79 -0.34 -14.21
CA SER A 49 1.35 -1.36 -13.25
C SER A 49 2.53 -2.09 -12.62
N LEU A 50 3.55 -2.44 -13.41
CA LEU A 50 4.76 -3.10 -12.92
C LEU A 50 5.54 -2.17 -11.98
N ALA A 51 5.73 -0.90 -12.38
CA ALA A 51 6.40 0.10 -11.55
C ALA A 51 5.66 0.33 -10.21
N HIS A 52 4.32 0.32 -10.22
CA HIS A 52 3.54 0.39 -9.01
C HIS A 52 3.80 -0.82 -8.08
N LEU A 53 3.76 -2.04 -8.62
CA LEU A 53 3.99 -3.27 -7.86
C LEU A 53 5.40 -3.31 -7.25
N GLU A 54 6.42 -2.90 -8.00
CA GLU A 54 7.79 -2.75 -7.47
C GLU A 54 7.84 -1.72 -6.33
N GLY A 55 7.12 -0.61 -6.48
CA GLY A 55 6.97 0.42 -5.45
C GLY A 55 6.28 -0.11 -4.18
N VAL A 56 5.26 -0.95 -4.32
CA VAL A 56 4.58 -1.60 -3.19
C VAL A 56 5.58 -2.49 -2.46
N ILE A 57 6.29 -3.38 -3.16
CA ILE A 57 7.27 -4.30 -2.55
C ILE A 57 8.34 -3.53 -1.77
N ARG A 58 8.89 -2.47 -2.38
CA ARG A 58 9.89 -1.60 -1.72
C ARG A 58 9.34 -0.93 -0.47
N THR A 59 8.10 -0.43 -0.54
CA THR A 59 7.43 0.20 0.60
C THR A 59 7.22 -0.80 1.74
N GLN A 60 6.70 -1.99 1.43
CA GLN A 60 6.49 -3.04 2.42
C GLN A 60 7.81 -3.46 3.07
N ALA A 61 8.90 -3.59 2.30
CA ALA A 61 10.23 -3.92 2.85
C ALA A 61 10.74 -2.87 3.86
N VAL A 62 10.52 -1.57 3.57
CA VAL A 62 10.87 -0.49 4.51
C VAL A 62 10.01 -0.56 5.77
N LEU A 63 8.69 -0.74 5.62
CA LEU A 63 7.78 -0.79 6.76
C LEU A 63 8.01 -2.02 7.67
N LEU A 64 8.39 -3.16 7.09
CA LEU A 64 8.84 -4.34 7.84
C LEU A 64 10.13 -4.05 8.60
N LYS A 65 11.09 -3.38 7.98
CA LYS A 65 12.35 -2.97 8.65
C LYS A 65 12.10 -1.98 9.78
N GLU A 66 11.12 -1.10 9.64
CA GLU A 66 10.70 -0.13 10.67
C GLU A 66 9.82 -0.76 11.77
N GLY A 67 9.43 -2.04 11.63
CA GLY A 67 8.54 -2.72 12.58
C GLY A 67 7.10 -2.21 12.57
N LYS A 68 6.68 -1.50 11.51
CA LYS A 68 5.33 -0.97 11.32
C LYS A 68 4.35 -2.00 10.75
N LEU A 69 4.88 -3.08 10.20
CA LEU A 69 4.12 -4.23 9.73
C LEU A 69 4.55 -5.47 10.50
N ALA A 70 3.56 -6.32 10.82
CA ALA A 70 3.83 -7.69 11.25
C ALA A 70 4.17 -8.53 10.01
N ALA A 71 5.25 -9.32 10.11
CA ALA A 71 5.63 -10.31 9.09
C ALA A 71 4.77 -11.57 9.18
#